data_AF-A0A8B9H5G2-F1
#
_entry.id   AF-A0A8B9H5G2-F1
#
_cell.length_a   1.000
_cell.length_b   1.000
_cell.length_c   1.000
_cell.angle_alpha   90.00
_cell.angle_beta   90.00
_cell.angle_gamma   90.00
#
_symmetry.space_group_name_H-M   'P 1'
#
loop_
_entity.id
_entity.type
_entity.pdbx_description
1 polymer ?
#
loop_
_entity_poly.entity_id
_entity_poly.type
_entity_poly.pdbx_seq_one_letter_code
_entity_poly.pdbx_strand_id
1 'polypeptide(L)' 'LFQKDNTRPHAAAISRACLKYTDAMAWPATSPDLSLIKDMCDAIRHVIKTLGLTSTAKSAETV' A
#
# COMPACT_ATOMS: atom_id res chain seq x y z
N LEU A 1 12.42 -1.05 -13.66
CA LEU A 1 11.60 -0.08 -12.93
C LEU A 1 10.77 -0.72 -11.83
N PHE A 2 11.21 -0.57 -10.58
CA PHE A 2 10.54 -0.97 -9.35
C PHE A 2 9.82 0.24 -8.77
N GLN A 3 8.54 0.07 -8.46
CA GLN A 3 7.69 1.14 -7.93
C GLN A 3 7.35 0.85 -6.47
N LYS A 4 7.59 1.84 -5.61
CA LYS A 4 7.33 1.78 -4.18
C LYS A 4 7.11 3.21 -3.68
N ASP A 5 6.20 3.39 -2.74
CA ASP A 5 6.10 4.67 -2.04
C ASP A 5 7.36 4.96 -1.19
N ASN A 6 7.49 6.21 -0.76
CA ASN A 6 8.61 6.69 0.04
C ASN A 6 8.30 6.74 1.55
N THR A 7 7.30 6.00 2.04
CA THR A 7 6.94 5.98 3.46
C THR A 7 8.10 5.50 4.34
N ARG A 8 8.09 5.89 5.63
CA ARG A 8 9.24 5.72 6.55
C ARG A 8 9.82 4.30 6.67
N PRO A 9 9.04 3.19 6.70
CA PRO A 9 9.67 1.86 6.68
C PRO A 9 10.31 1.54 5.32
N HIS A 10 9.75 2.10 4.24
CA HIS A 10 10.12 1.79 2.87
C HIS A 10 11.31 2.59 2.35
N ALA A 11 11.52 3.78 2.90
CA ALA A 11 12.65 4.66 2.64
C ALA A 11 13.80 4.51 3.66
N ALA A 12 13.67 3.61 4.65
CA ALA A 12 14.73 3.35 5.63
C ALA A 12 16.04 2.91 4.94
N ALA A 13 17.17 3.24 5.56
CA ALA A 13 18.50 2.92 5.02
C ALA A 13 18.67 1.43 4.71
N ILE A 14 18.15 0.56 5.58
CA ILE A 14 18.17 -0.89 5.38
C ILE A 14 17.39 -1.33 4.13
N SER A 15 16.21 -0.74 3.89
CA SER A 15 15.41 -1.03 2.70
C SER A 15 16.07 -0.50 1.43
N ARG A 16 16.68 0.69 1.48
CA ARG A 16 17.45 1.25 0.36
C ARG A 16 18.68 0.42 0.03
N ALA A 17 19.38 -0.08 1.05
CA ALA A 17 20.56 -0.94 0.87
C ALA A 17 20.18 -2.28 0.20
N CYS A 18 19.07 -2.89 0.63
CA CYS A 18 18.55 -4.12 0.02
C CYS A 18 18.16 -3.93 -1.46
N LEU A 19 17.64 -2.74 -1.81
CA LEU A 19 17.19 -2.40 -3.17
C LEU A 19 18.23 -1.62 -3.98
N LYS A 20 19.50 -1.58 -3.57
CA LYS A 20 20.54 -0.72 -4.17
C LYS A 20 20.76 -0.97 -5.67
N TYR A 21 20.60 -2.21 -6.12
CA TYR A 21 20.78 -2.60 -7.52
C TYR A 21 19.48 -2.66 -8.30
N THR A 22 18.37 -2.28 -7.67
CA THR A 22 17.08 -2.21 -8.32
C THR A 22 16.92 -0.83 -8.93
N ASP A 23 16.51 -0.79 -10.20
CA ASP A 23 16.07 0.43 -10.88
C ASP A 23 14.75 0.90 -10.28
N ALA A 24 14.80 1.60 -9.14
CA ALA A 24 13.65 2.09 -8.41
C ALA A 24 13.23 3.48 -8.91
N MET A 25 11.94 3.64 -9.22
CA MET A 25 11.37 4.91 -9.64
C MET A 25 11.39 5.93 -8.49
N ALA A 26 11.77 7.18 -8.78
CA ALA A 26 11.62 8.27 -7.81
C ALA A 26 10.12 8.55 -7.57
N TRP A 27 9.65 8.33 -6.34
CA TRP A 27 8.24 8.54 -5.97
C TRP A 27 8.00 9.95 -5.42
N PRO A 28 7.12 10.76 -6.03
CA PRO A 28 6.73 12.05 -5.49
C PRO A 28 6.00 11.91 -4.15
N ALA A 29 6.21 12.86 -3.24
CA ALA A 29 5.51 12.86 -1.97
C ALA A 29 3.99 12.99 -2.21
N THR A 30 3.19 12.28 -1.42
CA THR A 30 1.72 12.36 -1.47
C THR A 30 1.09 12.06 -2.83
N SER A 31 1.65 11.13 -3.60
CA SER A 31 1.08 10.65 -4.87
C SER A 31 0.53 9.22 -4.76
N PRO A 32 -0.63 9.04 -4.09
CA PRO A 32 -1.30 7.76 -3.99
C PRO A 32 -1.90 7.30 -5.32
N ASP A 33 -2.27 8.24 -6.19
CA ASP A 33 -2.82 8.05 -7.54
C ASP A 33 -1.86 7.34 -8.50
N LEU A 34 -0.55 7.46 -8.28
CA LEU A 34 0.44 6.75 -9.09
C LEU A 34 0.62 5.28 -8.65
N SER A 35 0.06 4.88 -7.51
CA SER A 35 0.27 3.57 -6.92
C SER A 35 -0.68 2.54 -7.50
N LEU A 36 -0.16 1.68 -8.37
CA LEU A 36 -0.90 0.53 -8.89
C LEU A 36 -1.44 -0.38 -7.77
N ILE A 37 -0.70 -0.49 -6.65
CA ILE A 37 -1.13 -1.26 -5.48
C ILE A 37 -2.38 -0.62 -4.87
N LYS A 38 -2.45 0.72 -4.77
CA LYS A 38 -3.63 1.40 -4.26
C LYS A 38 -4.83 1.11 -5.15
N ASP A 39 -4.68 1.26 -6.45
CA ASP A 39 -5.78 1.07 -7.39
C ASP A 39 -6.29 -0.39 -7.39
N MET A 40 -5.37 -1.36 -7.33
CA MET A 40 -5.73 -2.76 -7.14
C MET A 40 -6.48 -2.98 -5.81
N CYS A 41 -5.99 -2.39 -4.71
CA CYS A 41 -6.65 -2.48 -3.41
C CYS A 41 -8.05 -1.86 -3.42
N ASP A 42 -8.23 -0.73 -4.13
CA ASP A 42 -9.51 -0.06 -4.28
C ASP A 42 -10.49 -0.92 -5.11
N ALA A 43 -10.02 -1.56 -6.19
CA ALA A 43 -10.80 -2.50 -6.97
C ALA A 43 -11.22 -3.72 -6.14
N ILE A 44 -10.30 -4.32 -5.38
CA ILE A 44 -10.59 -5.43 -4.47
C ILE A 44 -11.60 -5.01 -3.41
N ARG A 45 -11.43 -3.82 -2.81
CA ARG A 45 -12.35 -3.26 -1.83
C ARG A 45 -13.75 -3.06 -2.44
N HIS A 46 -13.84 -2.59 -3.68
CA HIS A 46 -15.10 -2.45 -4.39
C HIS A 46 -15.77 -3.81 -4.58
N VAL A 47 -15.04 -4.83 -5.03
CA VAL A 47 -15.55 -6.20 -5.17
C VAL A 47 -16.05 -6.76 -3.84
N ILE A 48 -15.28 -6.61 -2.76
CA ILE A 48 -15.69 -7.04 -1.41
C ILE A 48 -17.00 -6.38 -0.99
N LYS A 49 -17.13 -5.07 -1.24
CA LYS A 49 -18.37 -4.32 -0.95
C LYS A 49 -19.54 -4.83 -1.81
N THR A 50 -19.34 -5.00 -3.11
CA THR A 50 -20.36 -5.47 -4.05
C THR A 50 -20.84 -6.88 -3.74
N LEU A 51 -19.94 -7.77 -3.32
CA LEU A 51 -20.26 -9.15 -2.95
C LEU A 51 -20.79 -9.28 -1.51
N GLY A 52 -20.93 -8.17 -0.77
CA GLY A 52 -21.39 -8.20 0.62
C GLY A 52 -20.45 -8.97 1.56
N LEU A 53 -19.18 -9.16 1.18
CA LEU A 53 -18.17 -9.92 1.95
C LEU A 53 -17.54 -9.08 3.08
N THR A 54 -18.18 -7.97 3.46
CA THR A 54 -17.71 -7.15 4.58
C THR A 54 -18.03 -7.87 5.89
N SER A 55 -17.02 -8.48 6.49
CA SER A 55 -17.10 -9.01 7.85
C SER A 55 -17.50 -7.88 8.81
N THR A 56 -18.63 -8.05 9.50
CA THR A 56 -19.04 -7.22 10.62
C THR A 56 -18.24 -7.62 11.86
N ALA A 57 -16.95 -7.28 11.90
CA ALA A 57 -16.19 -7.33 13.14
C ALA A 57 -16.63 -6.14 14.00
N LYS A 58 -17.74 -6.32 14.71
CA LYS A 58 -18.20 -5.38 15.75
C LYS A 58 -17.17 -5.40 16.88
N SER A 59 -16.69 -4.20 17.22
CA SER A 59 -15.82 -3.93 18.35
C SER A 59 -16.24 -4.73 19.60
N ALA A 60 -15.30 -5.47 20.14
CA ALA A 60 -15.30 -5.88 21.55
C ALA A 60 -14.13 -5.18 22.24
N GLU A 61 -14.19 -3.84 22.30
CA GLU A 61 -13.60 -3.12 23.44
C GLU A 61 -14.38 -3.58 24.68
N THR A 62 -13.75 -4.43 25.49
CA THR A 62 -14.22 -4.79 26.81
C THR A 62 -13.12 -4.41 27.79
N VAL A 63 -13.38 -3.30 28.49
CA VAL A 63 -12.88 -2.84 29.81
C VAL A 63 -11.38 -2.80 30.04
#